data_AF-A0A849AHB2-F1
#
_entry.id   AF-A0A849AHB2-F1
#
_cell.length_a   1.000
_cell.length_b   1.000
_cell.length_c   1.000
_cell.angle_alpha   90.00
_cell.angle_beta   90.00
_cell.angle_gamma   90.00
#
_symmetry.space_group_name_H-M   'P 1'
#
loop_
_entity.id
_entity.type
_entity.pdbx_description
1 polymer ?
#
loop_
_entity_poly.entity_id
_entity_poly.type
_entity_poly.pdbx_seq_one_letter_code
_entity_poly.pdbx_strand_id
1 'polypeptide(L)'
;MEVGRGRRGGASRPEEVAMMRLAQYALACIAPAAVLLGCERAARVMSGEAAWPWQPQPVRGRRGSAPDLPVRPVHDIAQLTADLTRLYAELGVLRTSRAAARVHRLKATTLAYDDMLETCCRSLQLDDLPPRPWSAVDRLEVEASLESAGLRW
;
A
#
# COMPACT_ATOMS: atom_id res chain seq x y z
N MET A 1 -71.97 39.18 11.29
CA MET A 1 -70.57 39.64 11.24
C MET A 1 -69.69 38.41 11.07
N GLU A 2 -69.41 38.02 9.83
CA GLU A 2 -68.56 36.87 9.51
C GLU A 2 -67.12 37.35 9.31
N VAL A 3 -66.23 36.88 10.19
CA VAL A 3 -64.80 37.18 10.15
C VAL A 3 -64.15 36.22 9.15
N GLY A 4 -63.93 36.70 7.93
CA GLY A 4 -63.22 35.98 6.88
C GLY A 4 -61.75 35.75 7.26
N ARG A 5 -61.43 34.54 7.71
CA ARG A 5 -60.03 34.07 7.83
C ARG A 5 -59.45 33.87 6.44
N GLY A 6 -58.76 34.89 5.94
CA GLY A 6 -57.92 34.80 4.75
C GLY A 6 -56.83 33.76 4.93
N ARG A 7 -57.07 32.56 4.37
CA ARG A 7 -56.12 31.46 4.28
C ARG A 7 -55.03 31.87 3.29
N ARG A 8 -53.95 32.50 3.78
CA ARG A 8 -52.73 32.73 2.97
C ARG A 8 -52.14 31.37 2.65
N GLY A 9 -52.53 30.82 1.50
CA GLY A 9 -51.87 29.67 0.91
C GLY A 9 -50.43 30.09 0.60
N GLY A 10 -49.50 29.62 1.42
CA GLY A 10 -48.07 29.70 1.13
C GLY A 10 -47.80 28.85 -0.10
N ALA A 11 -47.89 29.46 -1.28
CA ALA A 11 -47.36 28.87 -2.49
C ALA A 11 -45.84 28.79 -2.30
N SER A 12 -45.37 27.63 -1.84
CA SER A 12 -43.95 27.28 -1.82
C SER A 12 -43.39 27.61 -3.20
N ARG A 13 -42.40 28.50 -3.26
CA ARG A 13 -41.86 28.97 -4.53
C ARG A 13 -41.37 27.74 -5.31
N PRO A 14 -41.68 27.60 -6.60
CA PRO A 14 -41.25 26.44 -7.40
C PRO A 14 -39.72 26.22 -7.36
N GLU A 15 -38.96 27.29 -7.12
CA GLU A 15 -37.51 27.26 -6.87
C GLU A 15 -37.12 26.43 -5.65
N GLU A 16 -37.90 26.47 -4.57
CA GLU A 16 -37.65 25.74 -3.32
C GLU A 16 -37.79 24.23 -3.53
N VAL A 17 -38.79 23.82 -4.30
CA VAL A 17 -39.00 22.41 -4.67
C VAL A 17 -37.88 21.92 -5.60
N ALA A 18 -37.40 22.76 -6.51
CA ALA A 18 -36.27 22.43 -7.40
C ALA A 18 -34.95 22.29 -6.62
N MET A 19 -34.66 23.22 -5.70
CA MET A 19 -33.48 23.16 -4.84
C MET A 19 -33.48 21.92 -3.95
N MET A 20 -34.62 21.57 -3.37
CA MET A 20 -34.74 20.39 -2.51
C MET A 20 -34.48 19.09 -3.29
N ARG A 21 -34.94 19.00 -4.55
CA ARG A 21 -34.64 17.84 -5.42
C ARG A 21 -33.17 17.77 -5.80
N LEU A 22 -32.53 18.90 -6.13
CA LEU A 22 -31.10 18.94 -6.44
C LEU A 22 -30.24 18.52 -5.24
N ALA A 23 -30.58 18.99 -4.04
CA ALA A 23 -29.89 18.58 -2.81
C ALA A 23 -30.02 17.07 -2.56
N GLN A 24 -31.21 16.50 -2.79
CA GLN A 24 -31.44 15.06 -2.64
C GLN A 24 -30.61 14.25 -3.65
N TYR A 25 -30.52 14.68 -4.90
CA TYR A 25 -29.66 14.05 -5.91
C TYR A 25 -28.17 14.15 -5.55
N ALA A 26 -27.70 15.32 -5.12
CA ALA A 26 -26.31 15.50 -4.70
C ALA A 26 -25.95 14.57 -3.53
N LEU A 27 -26.85 14.46 -2.54
CA LEU A 27 -26.68 13.56 -1.40
C LEU A 27 -26.62 12.10 -1.85
N ALA A 28 -27.53 11.69 -2.75
CA ALA A 28 -27.56 10.32 -3.29
C ALA A 28 -26.28 9.98 -4.08
N CYS A 29 -25.67 10.96 -4.75
CA CYS A 29 -24.42 10.77 -5.48
C CYS A 29 -23.18 10.70 -4.57
N ILE A 30 -23.13 11.51 -3.50
CA ILE A 30 -21.95 11.62 -2.64
C ILE A 30 -21.95 10.55 -1.53
N ALA A 31 -23.12 10.13 -1.05
CA ALA A 31 -23.24 9.19 0.06
C ALA A 31 -22.48 7.86 -0.17
N PRO A 32 -22.58 7.18 -1.33
CA PRO A 32 -21.86 5.92 -1.55
C PRO A 32 -20.34 6.09 -1.51
N ALA A 33 -19.83 7.18 -2.09
CA ALA A 33 -18.40 7.48 -2.09
C ALA A 33 -17.89 7.77 -0.67
N ALA A 34 -18.66 8.53 0.12
CA ALA A 34 -18.34 8.81 1.52
C ALA A 34 -18.34 7.53 2.38
N VAL A 35 -19.29 6.61 2.15
CA VAL A 35 -19.34 5.31 2.84
C VAL A 35 -18.13 4.46 2.50
N LEU A 36 -17.78 4.34 1.21
CA LEU A 36 -16.59 3.58 0.78
C LEU A 36 -15.30 4.12 1.40
N LEU A 37 -15.11 5.45 1.39
CA LEU A 37 -13.96 6.10 2.02
C LEU A 37 -13.94 5.87 3.54
N GLY A 38 -15.11 5.90 4.19
CA GLY A 38 -15.26 5.58 5.60
C GLY A 38 -14.86 4.14 5.91
N CYS A 39 -15.32 3.18 5.11
CA CYS A 39 -14.99 1.75 5.25
C CYS A 39 -13.50 1.48 5.03
N GLU A 40 -12.88 2.09 4.01
CA GLU A 40 -11.44 1.96 3.77
C GLU A 40 -10.63 2.51 4.95
N ARG A 41 -11.03 3.67 5.48
CA ARG A 41 -10.37 4.27 6.64
C ARG A 41 -10.53 3.42 7.90
N ALA A 42 -11.72 2.87 8.15
CA ALA A 42 -11.97 1.96 9.26
C ALA A 42 -11.15 0.67 9.14
N ALA A 43 -11.04 0.10 7.93
CA ALA A 43 -10.23 -1.08 7.68
C ALA A 43 -8.74 -0.83 7.95
N ARG A 44 -8.20 0.32 7.54
CA ARG A 44 -6.81 0.69 7.82
C ARG A 44 -6.53 0.88 9.31
N VAL A 45 -7.48 1.44 10.06
CA VAL A 45 -7.40 1.58 11.53
C VAL A 45 -7.40 0.21 12.20
N MET A 46 -8.32 -0.67 11.82
CA MET A 46 -8.40 -2.02 12.39
C MET A 46 -7.18 -2.89 12.04
N SER A 47 -6.55 -2.65 10.90
CA SER A 47 -5.35 -3.39 10.46
C SER A 47 -4.06 -2.94 11.15
N GLY A 48 -4.11 -1.88 11.97
CA GLY A 48 -2.93 -1.32 12.65
C GLY A 48 -1.95 -0.57 11.74
N GLU A 49 -2.30 -0.39 10.45
CA GLU A 49 -1.48 0.31 9.47
C GLU A 49 -1.68 1.84 9.53
N ALA A 50 -2.87 2.29 9.94
CA ALA A 50 -3.14 3.72 10.09
C ALA A 50 -2.63 4.25 11.44
N ALA A 51 -1.46 4.89 11.41
CA ALA A 51 -1.11 5.88 12.42
C ALA A 51 -2.22 6.95 12.44
N TRP A 52 -2.79 7.20 13.61
CA TRP A 52 -3.90 8.13 13.79
C TRP A 52 -3.49 9.54 13.31
N PRO A 53 -4.37 10.36 12.70
CA PRO A 53 -3.97 11.65 12.11
C PRO A 53 -3.42 12.66 13.13
N TRP A 54 -3.67 12.47 14.42
CA TRP A 54 -3.10 13.28 15.53
C TRP A 54 -1.93 12.58 16.23
N GLN A 55 -1.56 11.37 15.79
CA GLN A 55 -0.40 10.71 16.34
C GLN A 55 0.81 11.47 15.79
N PRO A 56 1.63 12.10 16.66
CA PRO A 56 2.85 12.74 16.20
C PRO A 56 3.65 11.67 15.48
N GLN A 57 3.81 11.82 14.16
CA GLN A 57 4.73 10.95 13.45
C GLN A 57 6.06 11.05 14.23
N PRO A 58 6.66 9.93 14.66
CA PRO A 58 8.02 10.00 15.14
C PRO A 58 8.77 10.67 14.00
N VAL A 59 9.30 11.86 14.27
CA VAL A 59 10.01 12.66 13.29
C VAL A 59 11.15 11.78 12.84
N ARG A 60 10.96 11.02 11.75
CA ARG A 60 12.02 10.29 11.07
C ARG A 60 12.99 11.38 10.72
N GLY A 61 14.10 11.38 11.47
CA GLY A 61 15.02 12.48 11.56
C GLY A 61 15.22 13.10 10.19
N ARG A 62 14.83 14.37 10.11
CA ARG A 62 15.34 15.32 9.14
C ARG A 62 16.83 15.03 9.03
N ARG A 63 17.23 14.39 7.93
CA ARG A 63 18.59 13.99 7.60
C ARG A 63 19.39 15.28 7.47
N GLY A 64 19.85 15.77 8.62
CA GLY A 64 20.77 16.88 8.73
C GLY A 64 22.06 16.47 8.06
N SER A 65 22.57 17.37 7.23
CA SER A 65 23.86 17.27 6.59
C SER A 65 24.98 17.01 7.62
N ALA A 66 25.81 16.01 7.32
CA ALA A 66 27.26 15.84 7.61
C ALA A 66 27.59 14.40 8.08
N PRO A 67 28.86 13.98 8.10
CA PRO A 67 29.80 13.66 7.02
C PRO A 67 30.21 12.16 7.05
N ASP A 68 30.95 11.71 6.04
CA ASP A 68 31.46 10.34 5.82
C ASP A 68 30.42 9.20 5.68
N LEU A 69 30.44 8.56 4.52
CA LEU A 69 29.58 7.43 4.18
C LEU A 69 29.87 6.28 5.16
N PRO A 70 28.86 5.75 5.87
CA PRO A 70 29.06 4.54 6.66
C PRO A 70 29.46 3.43 5.69
N VAL A 71 30.60 2.80 5.97
CA VAL A 71 31.00 1.52 5.38
C VAL A 71 29.77 0.63 5.38
N ARG A 72 29.27 0.26 4.20
CA ARG A 72 28.13 -0.66 4.09
C ARG A 72 28.48 -1.87 4.95
N PRO A 73 27.69 -2.22 5.98
CA PRO A 73 27.98 -3.42 6.74
C PRO A 73 28.04 -4.58 5.76
N VAL A 74 29.17 -5.29 5.73
CA VAL A 74 29.28 -6.55 5.00
C VAL A 74 28.18 -7.42 5.58
N HIS A 75 27.11 -7.66 4.81
CA HIS A 75 26.03 -8.50 5.29
C HIS A 75 26.59 -9.91 5.38
N ASP A 76 26.41 -10.54 6.54
CA ASP A 76 26.77 -11.93 6.71
C ASP A 76 25.96 -12.76 5.70
N ILE A 77 26.65 -13.55 4.89
CA ILE A 77 26.05 -14.42 3.87
C ILE A 77 25.01 -15.36 4.51
N ALA A 78 25.24 -15.80 5.75
CA ALA A 78 24.29 -16.62 6.50
C ALA A 78 22.97 -15.89 6.77
N GLN A 79 23.03 -14.60 7.11
CA GLN A 79 21.87 -13.76 7.32
C GLN A 79 21.12 -13.52 6.00
N LEU A 80 21.84 -13.23 4.91
CA LEU A 80 21.24 -13.05 3.59
C LEU A 80 20.47 -14.30 3.14
N THR A 81 21.06 -15.46 3.36
CA THR A 81 20.45 -16.76 3.03
C THR A 81 19.18 -17.00 3.85
N ALA A 82 19.23 -16.76 5.16
CA ALA A 82 18.06 -16.90 6.03
C ALA A 82 16.92 -15.96 5.65
N ASP A 83 17.24 -14.71 5.28
CA ASP A 83 16.24 -13.74 4.81
C ASP A 83 15.62 -14.15 3.46
N LEU A 84 16.39 -14.71 2.53
CA LEU A 84 15.88 -15.27 1.27
C LEU A 84 14.96 -16.48 1.50
N THR A 85 15.37 -17.45 2.32
CA THR A 85 14.53 -18.62 2.67
C THR A 85 13.20 -18.15 3.27
N ARG A 86 13.25 -17.16 4.18
CA ARG A 86 12.03 -16.60 4.79
C ARG A 86 11.10 -15.97 3.75
N LEU A 87 11.62 -15.12 2.87
CA LEU A 87 10.82 -14.46 1.83
C LEU A 87 10.24 -15.47 0.82
N TYR A 88 11.02 -16.49 0.45
CA TYR A 88 10.56 -17.55 -0.44
C TYR A 88 9.39 -18.34 0.15
N ALA A 89 9.50 -18.73 1.43
CA ALA A 89 8.42 -19.38 2.16
C ALA A 89 7.16 -18.50 2.23
N GLU A 90 7.32 -17.19 2.51
CA GLU A 90 6.22 -16.24 2.56
C GLU A 90 5.52 -16.10 1.20
N LEU A 91 6.27 -16.04 0.09
CA LEU A 91 5.70 -16.05 -1.26
C LEU A 91 4.88 -17.32 -1.52
N GLY A 92 5.35 -18.48 -1.07
CA GLY A 92 4.60 -19.74 -1.16
C GLY A 92 3.26 -19.68 -0.43
N VAL A 93 3.24 -19.18 0.80
CA VAL A 93 2.02 -18.99 1.60
C VAL A 93 1.07 -17.98 0.92
N LEU A 94 1.60 -16.85 0.44
CA LEU A 94 0.79 -15.80 -0.20
C LEU A 94 0.17 -16.27 -1.53
N ARG A 95 0.86 -17.12 -2.29
CA ARG A 95 0.35 -17.71 -3.55
C ARG A 95 -0.86 -18.62 -3.34
N THR A 96 -0.99 -19.24 -2.18
CA THR A 96 -2.12 -20.14 -1.86
C THR A 96 -3.22 -19.46 -1.04
N SER A 97 -2.94 -18.31 -0.44
CA SER A 97 -3.89 -17.55 0.37
C SER A 97 -5.11 -17.06 -0.42
N ARG A 98 -6.24 -16.90 0.27
CA ARG A 98 -7.48 -16.27 -0.24
C ARG A 98 -7.82 -14.94 0.44
N ALA A 99 -6.88 -14.37 1.19
CA ALA A 99 -7.09 -13.10 1.88
C ALA A 99 -7.34 -11.94 0.90
N ALA A 100 -8.22 -11.00 1.27
CA ALA A 100 -8.58 -9.86 0.43
C ALA A 100 -7.37 -8.98 0.03
N ALA A 101 -6.36 -8.86 0.91
CA ALA A 101 -5.14 -8.09 0.65
C ALA A 101 -4.04 -8.88 -0.08
N ARG A 102 -4.32 -10.10 -0.58
CA ARG A 102 -3.31 -10.99 -1.16
C ARG A 102 -2.52 -10.33 -2.30
N VAL A 103 -3.19 -9.66 -3.23
CA VAL A 103 -2.53 -9.08 -4.41
C VAL A 103 -1.48 -8.05 -4.01
N HIS A 104 -1.82 -7.16 -3.07
CA HIS A 104 -0.91 -6.13 -2.58
C HIS A 104 0.26 -6.74 -1.80
N ARG A 105 0.00 -7.70 -0.91
CA ARG A 105 1.05 -8.40 -0.16
C ARG A 105 1.98 -9.15 -1.09
N LEU A 106 1.44 -9.93 -2.04
CA LEU A 106 2.23 -10.67 -3.02
C LEU A 106 3.14 -9.74 -3.82
N LYS A 107 2.61 -8.58 -4.27
CA LYS A 107 3.42 -7.58 -4.99
C LYS A 107 4.53 -7.00 -4.11
N ALA A 108 4.22 -6.62 -2.88
CA ALA A 108 5.20 -6.08 -1.94
C ALA A 108 6.30 -7.10 -1.60
N THR A 109 5.93 -8.34 -1.28
CA THR A 109 6.87 -9.42 -0.98
C THR A 109 7.72 -9.78 -2.21
N THR A 110 7.15 -9.72 -3.43
CA THR A 110 7.92 -9.93 -4.66
C THR A 110 8.98 -8.84 -4.86
N LEU A 111 8.64 -7.57 -4.63
CA LEU A 111 9.61 -6.47 -4.71
C LEU A 111 10.72 -6.61 -3.65
N ALA A 112 10.36 -6.96 -2.42
CA ALA A 112 11.33 -7.23 -1.36
C ALA A 112 12.25 -8.41 -1.71
N TYR A 113 11.72 -9.44 -2.36
CA TYR A 113 12.51 -10.56 -2.86
C TYR A 113 13.48 -10.13 -3.97
N ASP A 114 13.04 -9.32 -4.94
CA ASP A 114 13.90 -8.79 -6.01
C ASP A 114 15.03 -7.89 -5.46
N ASP A 115 14.74 -7.06 -4.45
CA ASP A 115 15.74 -6.25 -3.73
C ASP A 115 16.74 -7.12 -2.97
N MET A 116 16.28 -8.23 -2.41
CA MET A 116 17.13 -9.16 -1.67
C MET A 116 18.08 -9.91 -2.61
N LEU A 117 17.58 -10.41 -3.75
CA LEU A 117 18.39 -11.03 -4.79
C LEU A 117 19.47 -10.08 -5.32
N GLU A 118 19.12 -8.81 -5.59
CA GLU A 118 20.09 -7.79 -6.01
C GLU A 118 21.16 -7.54 -4.93
N THR A 119 20.74 -7.51 -3.66
CA THR A 119 21.67 -7.36 -2.52
C THR A 119 22.63 -8.55 -2.39
N CYS A 120 22.15 -9.77 -2.60
CA CYS A 120 22.98 -10.97 -2.65
C CYS A 120 23.98 -10.92 -3.81
N CYS A 121 23.52 -10.55 -5.01
CA CYS A 121 24.39 -10.43 -6.19
C CYS A 121 25.52 -9.42 -5.95
N ARG A 122 25.20 -8.23 -5.40
CA ARG A 122 26.21 -7.23 -5.06
C ARG A 122 27.18 -7.70 -3.97
N SER A 123 26.70 -8.44 -2.97
CA SER A 123 27.55 -9.01 -1.92
C SER A 123 28.53 -10.05 -2.47
N LEU A 124 28.12 -10.81 -3.49
CA LEU A 124 28.93 -11.79 -4.20
C LEU A 124 29.68 -11.20 -5.42
N GLN A 125 29.57 -9.89 -5.64
CA GLN A 125 30.21 -9.18 -6.76
C GLN A 125 29.83 -9.75 -8.14
N LEU A 126 28.55 -10.13 -8.30
CA LEU A 126 27.96 -10.50 -9.59
C LEU A 126 27.45 -9.23 -10.28
N ASP A 127 28.14 -8.81 -11.33
CA ASP A 127 27.89 -7.53 -12.01
C ASP A 127 26.87 -7.60 -13.16
N ASP A 128 26.54 -8.81 -13.64
CA ASP A 128 25.66 -9.03 -14.80
C ASP A 128 24.19 -9.23 -14.41
N LEU A 129 23.59 -8.17 -13.85
CA LEU A 129 22.17 -8.17 -13.46
C LEU A 129 21.29 -7.64 -14.61
N PRO A 130 20.18 -8.33 -14.95
CA PRO A 130 19.24 -7.83 -15.94
C PRO A 130 18.56 -6.53 -15.46
N PRO A 131 18.13 -5.65 -16.40
CA PRO A 131 17.45 -4.41 -16.05
C PRO A 131 16.07 -4.68 -15.40
N ARG A 132 15.67 -3.82 -14.47
CA ARG A 132 14.38 -3.92 -13.78
C ARG A 132 13.22 -3.33 -14.61
N PRO A 133 11.96 -3.78 -14.40
CA PRO A 133 11.54 -4.85 -13.48
C PRO A 133 11.82 -6.25 -14.04
N TRP A 134 12.16 -7.20 -13.17
CA TRP A 134 12.46 -8.58 -13.58
C TRP A 134 11.21 -9.39 -13.90
N SER A 135 11.25 -10.03 -15.07
CA SER A 135 10.33 -11.10 -15.43
C SER A 135 10.54 -12.32 -14.53
N ALA A 136 9.65 -13.32 -14.62
CA ALA A 136 9.84 -14.57 -13.90
C ALA A 136 11.08 -15.35 -14.37
N VAL A 137 11.46 -15.20 -15.65
CA VAL A 137 12.63 -15.86 -16.24
C VAL A 137 13.91 -15.19 -15.76
N ASP A 138 14.00 -13.86 -15.84
CA ASP A 138 15.15 -13.09 -15.34
C ASP A 138 15.43 -13.43 -13.86
N ARG A 139 14.37 -13.57 -13.08
CA ARG A 139 14.46 -13.91 -11.66
C ARG A 139 15.08 -15.30 -11.45
N LEU A 140 14.63 -16.32 -12.21
CA LEU A 140 15.22 -17.66 -12.17
C LEU A 140 16.69 -17.68 -12.61
N GLU A 141 17.07 -16.88 -13.61
CA GLU A 141 18.46 -16.75 -14.06
C GLU A 141 19.36 -16.14 -12.97
N VAL A 142 18.86 -15.11 -12.27
CA VAL A 142 19.54 -14.52 -11.11
C VAL A 142 19.67 -15.53 -9.97
N GLU A 143 18.61 -16.28 -9.68
CA GLU A 143 18.63 -17.34 -8.66
C GLU A 143 19.68 -18.41 -8.99
N ALA A 144 19.72 -18.89 -10.24
CA ALA A 144 20.71 -19.85 -10.71
C ALA A 144 22.15 -19.30 -10.66
N SER A 145 22.33 -18.01 -10.92
CA SER A 145 23.63 -17.34 -10.82
C SER A 145 24.11 -17.27 -9.37
N LEU A 146 23.22 -16.96 -8.42
CA LEU A 146 23.51 -17.00 -6.99
C LEU A 146 23.84 -18.41 -6.49
N GLU A 147 23.11 -19.43 -6.96
CA GLU A 147 23.39 -20.83 -6.62
C GLU A 147 24.75 -21.28 -7.16
N SER A 148 25.09 -20.89 -8.39
CA SER A 148 26.40 -21.15 -8.99
C SER A 148 27.56 -20.48 -8.24
N ALA A 149 27.29 -19.33 -7.60
CA ALA A 149 28.20 -18.63 -6.71
C ALA A 149 28.24 -19.21 -5.27
N GLY A 150 27.47 -20.27 -5.00
CA GLY A 150 27.48 -21.02 -3.73
C GLY A 150 26.41 -20.62 -2.71
N LEU A 151 25.46 -19.73 -3.06
CA LEU A 151 24.35 -19.34 -2.18
C LEU A 151 23.19 -20.34 -2.35
N ARG A 152 22.75 -21.02 -1.28
CA ARG A 152 21.65 -22.00 -1.32
C ARG A 152 20.62 -21.71 -0.24
N TRP A 153 19.33 -21.64 -0.57
CA TRP A 153 18.25 -21.24 0.35
C TRP A 153 16.95 -22.02 0.15
#